data_AF-A0A6B3P055-F1
#
_entry.id   AF-A0A6B3P055-F1
#
_cell.length_a   1.000
_cell.length_b   1.000
_cell.length_c   1.000
_cell.angle_alpha   90.00
_cell.angle_beta   90.00
_cell.angle_gamma   90.00
#
_symmetry.space_group_name_H-M   'P 1'
#
loop_
_entity.id
_entity.type
_entity.pdbx_description
1 polymer ?
#
loop_
_entity_poly.entity_id
_entity_poly.type
_entity_poly.pdbx_seq_one_letter_code
_entity_poly.pdbx_strand_id
1 'polypeptide(L)'
;MLGTSAHCACTPPQTLLSGELDCAEKLLGVRVSAWLVTPDTLALVGGDGVALRHFNRVQPGLYEWDVEAGKTLRLERLDPP
;
A
#
# COMPACT_ATOMS: atom_id res chain seq x y z
N MET A 1 2.19 40.21 14.29
CA MET A 1 1.10 39.52 13.56
C MET A 1 1.50 38.05 13.48
N LEU A 2 0.82 37.16 14.22
CA LEU A 2 1.08 35.72 14.17
C LEU A 2 0.15 35.12 13.11
N GLY A 3 0.72 34.72 11.97
CA GLY A 3 -0.02 34.06 10.90
C GLY A 3 -0.37 32.63 11.30
N THR A 4 -1.66 32.33 11.40
CA THR A 4 -2.15 30.98 11.68
C THR A 4 -2.17 30.19 10.36
N SER A 5 -1.28 29.22 10.20
CA SER A 5 -1.29 28.32 9.05
C SER A 5 -2.31 27.20 9.28
N ALA A 6 -3.31 27.08 8.41
CA ALA A 6 -4.25 25.97 8.44
C ALA A 6 -3.68 24.77 7.67
N HIS A 7 -3.47 23.65 8.35
CA HIS A 7 -3.07 22.38 7.71
C HIS A 7 -4.32 21.52 7.51
N CYS A 8 -4.67 21.22 6.25
CA CYS A 8 -5.69 20.21 5.95
C CYS A 8 -5.01 18.83 5.95
N ALA A 9 -5.47 17.91 6.79
CA ALA A 9 -5.08 16.51 6.74
C ALA A 9 -6.16 15.71 5.99
N CYS A 10 -5.92 15.40 4.71
CA CYS A 10 -6.75 14.48 3.96
C CYS A 10 -6.16 13.07 4.09
N THR A 11 -6.90 12.14 4.69
CA THR A 11 -6.52 10.72 4.67
C THR A 11 -7.22 10.06 3.48
N PRO A 12 -6.48 9.40 2.57
CA PRO A 12 -7.11 8.66 1.49
C PRO A 12 -7.96 7.50 2.03
N PRO A 13 -9.04 7.10 1.34
CA PRO A 13 -9.90 6.01 1.78
C PRO A 13 -9.17 4.67 1.64
N GLN A 14 -9.22 3.86 2.71
CA GLN A 14 -8.80 2.46 2.67
C GLN A 14 -9.89 1.61 1.99
N THR A 15 -9.47 0.60 1.24
CA THR A 15 -10.39 -0.36 0.59
C THR A 15 -10.12 -1.76 1.10
N LEU A 16 -11.17 -2.54 1.36
CA LEU A 16 -11.05 -3.95 1.78
C LEU A 16 -10.31 -4.77 0.73
N LEU A 17 -9.34 -5.56 1.17
CA LEU A 17 -8.59 -6.49 0.33
C LEU A 17 -9.24 -7.88 0.41
N SER A 18 -9.38 -8.53 -0.73
CA SER A 18 -9.94 -9.88 -0.85
C SER A 18 -9.11 -10.73 -1.81
N GLY A 19 -9.37 -12.04 -1.86
CA GLY A 19 -8.59 -13.01 -2.64
C GLY A 19 -7.79 -13.96 -1.75
N GLU A 20 -6.64 -14.42 -2.24
CA GLU A 20 -5.79 -15.39 -1.56
C GLU A 20 -4.89 -14.75 -0.48
N LEU A 21 -5.51 -14.22 0.58
CA LEU A 21 -4.79 -13.51 1.63
C LEU A 21 -3.78 -14.38 2.39
N ASP A 22 -4.01 -15.69 2.49
CA ASP A 22 -3.07 -16.64 3.11
C ASP A 22 -1.82 -16.86 2.23
N CYS A 23 -1.97 -16.75 0.91
CA CYS A 23 -0.83 -16.78 -0.02
C CYS A 23 -0.03 -15.48 0.10
N ALA A 24 -0.72 -14.35 0.12
CA ALA A 24 -0.10 -13.04 0.31
C ALA A 24 0.68 -12.97 1.63
N GLU A 25 0.13 -13.50 2.73
CA GLU A 25 0.79 -13.52 4.04
C GLU A 25 2.15 -14.25 4.01
N LYS A 26 2.28 -15.35 3.24
CA LYS A 26 3.56 -16.07 3.08
C LYS A 26 4.62 -15.24 2.36
N LEU A 27 4.22 -14.38 1.43
CA LEU A 27 5.13 -13.49 0.70
C LEU A 27 5.48 -12.25 1.53
N LEU A 28 4.49 -11.69 2.22
CA LEU A 28 4.61 -10.43 2.96
C LEU A 28 5.20 -10.61 4.37
N GLY A 29 5.10 -11.82 4.93
CA GLY A 29 5.46 -12.16 6.31
C GLY A 29 4.46 -11.63 7.35
N VAL A 30 3.32 -11.10 6.90
CA VAL A 30 2.29 -10.49 7.76
C VAL A 30 0.94 -10.52 7.06
N ARG A 31 -0.14 -10.74 7.82
CA ARG A 31 -1.51 -10.69 7.32
C ARG A 31 -1.98 -9.25 7.09
N VAL A 32 -2.54 -9.01 5.91
CA VAL A 32 -3.11 -7.72 5.50
C VAL A 32 -4.61 -7.87 5.24
N SER A 33 -5.36 -6.79 5.41
CA SER A 33 -6.83 -6.78 5.30
C SER A 33 -7.37 -5.68 4.37
N ALA A 34 -6.57 -4.66 4.10
CA ALA A 34 -6.96 -3.52 3.30
C ALA A 34 -5.77 -2.96 2.52
N TRP A 35 -6.07 -2.08 1.57
CA TRP A 35 -5.09 -1.35 0.80
C TRP A 35 -5.47 0.13 0.70
N LEU A 36 -4.45 0.97 0.55
CA LEU A 36 -4.54 2.41 0.43
C LEU A 36 -3.67 2.84 -0.75
N VAL A 37 -4.24 3.58 -1.69
CA VAL A 37 -3.48 4.09 -2.85
C VAL A 37 -3.26 5.59 -2.70
N THR A 38 -2.03 6.01 -2.96
CA THR A 38 -1.65 7.41 -3.17
C THR A 38 -1.11 7.58 -4.59
N PRO A 39 -0.85 8.82 -5.04
CA PRO A 39 -0.19 9.05 -6.32
C PRO A 39 1.13 8.28 -6.48
N ASP A 40 1.88 8.09 -5.40
CA ASP A 40 3.25 7.53 -5.47
C ASP A 40 3.34 6.10 -4.91
N THR A 41 2.38 5.67 -4.09
CA THR A 41 2.48 4.41 -3.34
C THR A 41 1.18 3.62 -3.27
N LEU A 42 1.31 2.34 -2.97
CA LEU A 42 0.24 1.49 -2.47
C LEU A 42 0.68 0.95 -1.10
N ALA A 43 -0.07 1.26 -0.05
CA ALA A 43 0.14 0.71 1.27
C ALA A 43 -0.81 -0.47 1.52
N LEU A 44 -0.27 -1.59 2.00
CA LEU A 44 -1.06 -2.69 2.55
C LEU A 44 -1.21 -2.49 4.06
N VAL A 45 -2.43 -2.68 4.54
CA VAL A 45 -2.86 -2.33 5.89
C VAL A 45 -3.30 -3.59 6.64
N GLY A 46 -2.91 -3.70 7.91
CA GLY A 46 -3.31 -4.78 8.82
C GLY A 46 -4.79 -4.71 9.22
N GLY A 47 -5.27 -5.73 9.94
CA GLY A 47 -6.62 -5.71 10.51
C GLY A 47 -6.81 -4.68 11.63
N ASP A 48 -5.71 -4.18 12.19
CA ASP A 48 -5.63 -3.12 13.19
C ASP A 48 -5.62 -1.71 12.57
N GLY A 49 -5.65 -1.59 11.24
CA GLY A 49 -5.60 -0.32 10.53
C GLY A 49 -4.20 0.28 10.40
N VAL A 50 -3.15 -0.42 10.85
CA VAL A 50 -1.76 0.04 10.73
C VAL A 50 -1.20 -0.30 9.35
N ALA A 51 -0.51 0.64 8.73
CA ALA A 51 0.20 0.39 7.48
C ALA A 51 1.39 -0.55 7.72
N LEU A 52 1.42 -1.68 7.01
CA LEU A 52 2.40 -2.74 7.23
C LEU A 52 3.47 -2.78 6.14
N ARG A 53 3.09 -2.53 4.88
CA ARG A 53 3.97 -2.59 3.71
C ARG A 53 3.68 -1.46 2.76
N HIS A 54 4.73 -0.81 2.24
CA HIS A 54 4.63 0.25 1.25
C HIS A 54 5.29 -0.21 -0.04
N PHE A 55 4.50 -0.28 -1.10
CA PHE A 55 4.98 -0.49 -2.46
C PHE A 55 5.07 0.85 -3.19
N ASN A 56 6.21 1.12 -3.80
CA ASN A 56 6.44 2.31 -4.63
C ASN A 56 5.85 2.07 -6.01
N ARG A 57 5.14 3.06 -6.56
CA ARG A 57 4.66 3.01 -7.94
C ARG A 57 5.84 3.20 -8.89
N VAL A 58 6.09 2.21 -9.74
CA VAL A 58 7.12 2.28 -10.79
C VAL A 58 6.53 2.80 -12.10
N GLN A 59 5.31 2.37 -12.42
CA GLN A 59 4.51 2.85 -13.54
C GLN A 59 3.02 2.62 -13.24
N PRO A 60 2.08 3.18 -14.02
CA PRO A 60 0.65 2.89 -13.83
C PRO A 60 0.38 1.37 -13.79
N GLY A 61 -0.22 0.91 -12.69
CA GLY A 61 -0.55 -0.50 -12.50
C GLY A 61 0.57 -1.41 -11.99
N LEU A 62 1.81 -0.91 -11.84
CA LEU A 62 2.94 -1.67 -11.29
C LEU A 62 3.51 -0.99 -10.06
N TYR A 63 3.61 -1.75 -8.97
CA TYR A 63 4.23 -1.31 -7.73
C TYR A 63 5.28 -2.31 -7.25
N GLU A 64 6.35 -1.81 -6.64
CA GLU A 64 7.47 -2.62 -6.17
C GLU A 64 7.78 -2.32 -4.70
N TRP A 65 8.11 -3.36 -3.94
CA TRP A 65 8.64 -3.24 -2.60
C TRP A 65 9.94 -4.06 -2.49
N ASP A 66 11.04 -3.37 -2.18
CA ASP A 66 12.31 -4.00 -1.86
C ASP A 66 12.25 -4.55 -0.43
N VAL A 67 12.16 -5.88 -0.33
CA VAL A 67 12.05 -6.59 0.95
C VAL A 67 13.39 -6.60 1.67
N GLU A 68 14.43 -6.94 0.91
CA GLU A 68 15.83 -7.00 1.32
C GLU A 68 16.71 -6.89 0.08
N ALA A 69 18.02 -6.68 0.25
CA ALA A 69 18.93 -6.48 -0.87
C ALA A 69 18.86 -7.65 -1.88
N GLY A 70 18.40 -7.35 -3.09
CA GLY A 70 18.25 -8.32 -4.18
C GLY A 70 16.92 -9.08 -4.23
N LYS A 71 15.96 -8.75 -3.35
CA LYS A 71 14.61 -9.35 -3.36
C LYS A 71 13.54 -8.27 -3.41
N THR A 72 12.85 -8.21 -4.55
CA THR A 72 11.76 -7.27 -4.80
C THR A 72 10.46 -8.03 -4.99
N LEU A 73 9.41 -7.63 -4.27
CA LEU A 73 8.04 -8.08 -4.53
C LEU A 73 7.35 -7.10 -5.47
N ARG A 74 6.65 -7.65 -6.46
CA ARG A 74 5.89 -6.89 -7.46
C ARG A 74 4.40 -7.08 -7.25
N LEU A 75 3.66 -5.97 -7.28
CA LEU A 75 2.21 -5.96 -7.33
C LEU A 75 1.78 -5.36 -8.67
N GLU A 76 1.16 -6.19 -9.48
CA GLU A 76 0.73 -5.87 -10.83
C GLU A 76 -0.80 -5.90 -10.92
N ARG A 77 -1.38 -4.89 -11.56
CA ARG A 77 -2.78 -4.89 -11.95
C ARG A 77 -2.94 -5.81 -13.17
N LEU A 78 -3.65 -6.92 -12.99
CA LEU A 78 -3.87 -7.90 -14.06
C LEU A 78 -4.90 -7.42 -15.10
N ASP A 79 -5.92 -6.67 -14.67
CA ASP A 79 -6.94 -6.11 -15.56
C ASP A 79 -6.85 -4.57 -15.59
N PRO A 80 -6.13 -3.98 -16.56
CA PRO A 80 -6.18 -2.55 -16.80
C PRO A 80 -7.55 -2.16 -17.42
N PRO A 81 -8.07 -0.95 -17.12
CA PRO A 81 -9.30 -0.44 -17.71
C PRO A 81 -9.21 -0.25 -19.23
#